data_AF-A0A1T5IZX4-F1
#
_entry.id   AF-A0A1T5IZX4-F1
#
_cell.length_a   1.000
_cell.length_b   1.000
_cell.length_c   1.000
_cell.angle_alpha   90.00
_cell.angle_beta   90.00
_cell.angle_gamma   90.00
#
_symmetry.space_group_name_H-M   'P 1'
#
loop_
_entity.id
_entity.type
_entity.pdbx_description
1 polymer ?
#
loop_
_entity_poly.entity_id
_entity_poly.type
_entity_poly.pdbx_seq_one_letter_code
_entity_poly.pdbx_strand_id
1 'polypeptide(L)'
;MTDQNTPQQPAQASNENTLDPAFFTCVNEYLELTNKQSKEQGLKRISVASLYAAARFNSHVYLSFEGDAAGSRKDFLDYMTNMYRRMLNEHLDALGAERGVNVGESELAAEYEAFRTQAGNAGEEDKPA
;
A
#
# COMPACT_ATOMS: atom_id res chain seq x y z
N MET A 1 7.14 -36.20 41.55
CA MET A 1 7.85 -35.47 40.48
C MET A 1 6.78 -34.86 39.61
N THR A 2 6.84 -33.54 39.49
CA THR A 2 5.77 -32.60 39.12
C THR A 2 5.27 -32.71 37.68
N ASP A 3 3.94 -32.76 37.53
CA ASP A 3 3.18 -32.42 36.32
C ASP A 3 3.53 -31.00 35.85
N GLN A 4 4.09 -30.86 34.65
CA GLN A 4 4.19 -29.59 33.94
C GLN A 4 3.06 -29.49 32.92
N ASN A 5 1.94 -28.97 33.39
CA ASN A 5 0.86 -28.46 32.56
C ASN A 5 1.29 -27.08 32.04
N THR A 6 1.72 -26.99 30.78
CA THR A 6 2.03 -25.71 30.12
C THR A 6 0.75 -25.22 29.46
N PRO A 7 0.17 -24.06 29.84
CA PRO A 7 -0.93 -23.48 29.09
C PRO A 7 -0.37 -22.95 27.77
N GLN A 8 -0.61 -23.68 26.68
CA GLN A 8 -0.41 -23.18 25.33
C GLN A 8 -1.38 -22.01 25.11
N GLN A 9 -0.81 -20.80 25.10
CA GLN A 9 -1.46 -19.58 24.64
C GLN A 9 -2.01 -19.84 23.22
N PRO A 10 -3.29 -19.55 22.94
CA PRO A 10 -3.79 -19.64 21.58
C PRO A 10 -3.05 -18.61 20.73
N ALA A 11 -2.35 -19.10 19.71
CA ALA A 11 -1.76 -18.29 18.67
C ALA A 11 -2.84 -17.36 18.10
N GLN A 12 -2.68 -16.06 18.31
CA GLN A 12 -3.48 -15.06 17.61
C GLN A 12 -3.18 -15.23 16.13
N ALA A 13 -4.17 -15.71 15.38
CA ALA A 13 -4.19 -15.62 13.93
C ALA A 13 -4.10 -14.12 13.57
N SER A 14 -2.89 -13.65 13.28
CA SER A 14 -2.69 -12.34 12.68
C SER A 14 -3.35 -12.38 11.31
N ASN A 15 -4.41 -11.59 11.12
CA ASN A 15 -4.94 -11.29 9.80
C ASN A 15 -3.82 -10.61 8.99
N GLU A 16 -3.11 -11.38 8.17
CA GLU A 16 -1.91 -10.95 7.41
C GLU A 16 -2.19 -9.86 6.34
N ASN A 17 -3.42 -9.31 6.29
CA ASN A 17 -3.86 -8.36 5.26
C ASN A 17 -4.42 -7.03 5.80
N THR A 18 -4.36 -6.75 7.10
CA THR A 18 -4.76 -5.44 7.63
C THR A 18 -3.54 -4.61 7.99
N LEU A 19 -3.27 -3.57 7.20
CA LEU A 19 -2.26 -2.55 7.50
C LEU A 19 -2.50 -1.96 8.91
N ASP A 20 -1.41 -1.76 9.66
CA ASP A 20 -1.43 -1.24 11.03
C ASP A 20 -2.12 0.15 11.10
N PRO A 21 -3.09 0.39 12.00
CA PRO A 21 -3.66 1.72 12.23
C PRO A 21 -2.64 2.85 12.39
N ALA A 22 -1.46 2.57 12.97
CA ALA A 22 -0.38 3.55 13.10
C ALA A 22 0.16 4.01 11.73
N PHE A 23 0.21 3.10 10.74
CA PHE A 23 0.59 3.45 9.36
C PHE A 23 -0.38 4.49 8.77
N PHE A 24 -1.69 4.24 8.88
CA PHE A 24 -2.69 5.18 8.36
C PHE A 24 -2.69 6.51 9.10
N THR A 25 -2.38 6.51 10.40
CA THR A 25 -2.19 7.74 11.17
C THR A 25 -1.06 8.58 10.56
N CYS A 26 0.08 7.96 10.27
CA CYS A 26 1.21 8.64 9.64
C CYS A 26 0.87 9.14 8.22
N VAL A 27 0.16 8.34 7.41
CA VAL A 27 -0.32 8.77 6.08
C VAL A 27 -1.21 10.01 6.21
N ASN A 28 -2.13 10.03 7.18
CA ASN A 28 -3.02 11.17 7.41
C ASN A 28 -2.24 12.44 7.79
N GLU A 29 -1.17 12.33 8.59
CA GLU A 29 -0.31 13.47 8.91
C GLU A 29 0.35 14.08 7.66
N TYR A 30 0.80 13.25 6.70
CA TYR A 30 1.28 13.75 5.40
C TYR A 30 0.17 14.44 4.60
N LEU A 31 -1.05 13.88 4.62
CA LEU A 31 -2.20 14.47 3.93
C LEU A 31 -2.61 15.81 4.55
N GLU A 32 -2.62 15.92 5.87
CA GLU A 32 -2.91 17.18 6.57
C GLU A 32 -1.92 18.29 6.18
N LEU A 33 -0.62 17.97 6.17
CA LEU A 33 0.42 18.92 5.78
C LEU A 33 0.25 19.37 4.32
N THR A 34 0.05 18.42 3.39
CA THR A 34 -0.11 18.74 1.97
C THR A 34 -1.41 19.51 1.71
N ASN A 35 -2.49 19.21 2.43
CA ASN A 35 -3.74 19.97 2.40
C ASN A 35 -3.59 21.40 2.94
N LYS A 36 -2.75 21.60 3.95
CA LYS A 36 -2.40 22.95 4.42
C LYS A 36 -1.62 23.72 3.35
N GLN A 37 -0.54 23.12 2.84
CA GLN A 37 0.31 23.75 1.84
C GLN A 37 -0.43 24.03 0.51
N SER A 38 -1.40 23.19 0.14
CA SER A 38 -2.13 23.35 -1.12
C SER A 38 -3.02 24.60 -1.14
N LYS A 39 -3.49 25.05 0.04
CA LYS A 39 -4.23 26.32 0.19
C LYS A 39 -3.35 27.54 -0.10
N GLU A 40 -2.05 27.43 0.14
CA GLU A 40 -1.09 28.54 -0.03
C GLU A 40 -0.40 28.52 -1.41
N GLN A 41 -0.09 27.32 -1.91
CA GLN A 41 0.79 27.13 -3.07
C GLN A 41 0.06 26.56 -4.31
N GLY A 42 -1.19 26.14 -4.15
CA GLY A 42 -2.01 25.51 -5.18
C GLY A 42 -1.79 24.00 -5.32
N LEU A 43 -2.87 23.28 -5.67
CA LEU A 43 -2.90 21.82 -5.75
C LEU A 43 -1.83 21.23 -6.68
N LYS A 44 -1.67 21.78 -7.89
CA LYS A 44 -0.71 21.26 -8.89
C LYS A 44 0.73 21.32 -8.38
N ARG A 45 1.11 22.43 -7.74
CA ARG A 45 2.47 22.61 -7.21
C ARG A 45 2.74 21.66 -6.05
N ILE A 46 1.78 21.50 -5.15
CA ILE A 46 1.93 20.60 -4.00
C ILE A 46 1.92 19.13 -4.41
N SER A 47 1.13 18.73 -5.42
CA SER A 47 1.20 17.36 -5.96
C SER A 47 2.61 17.01 -6.44
N VAL A 48 3.28 17.91 -7.19
CA VAL A 48 4.67 17.71 -7.62
C VAL A 48 5.64 17.73 -6.43
N ALA A 49 5.42 18.63 -5.46
CA ALA A 49 6.25 18.69 -4.26
C ALA A 49 6.18 17.40 -3.42
N SER A 50 5.00 16.80 -3.28
CA SER A 50 4.80 15.52 -2.58
C SER A 50 5.54 14.38 -3.27
N LEU A 51 5.46 14.29 -4.60
CA LEU A 51 6.22 13.30 -5.38
C LEU A 51 7.73 13.48 -5.19
N TYR A 52 8.21 14.72 -5.22
CA TYR A 52 9.63 15.02 -5.03
C TYR A 52 10.11 14.68 -3.61
N ALA A 53 9.29 14.97 -2.59
CA ALA A 53 9.57 14.61 -1.21
C ALA A 53 9.64 13.08 -1.02
N ALA A 54 8.67 12.35 -1.56
CA ALA A 54 8.65 10.89 -1.53
C ALA A 54 9.89 10.30 -2.22
N ALA A 55 10.27 10.81 -3.40
CA ALA A 55 11.47 10.37 -4.10
C ALA A 55 12.74 10.58 -3.27
N ARG A 56 12.88 11.74 -2.61
CA ARG A 56 14.04 12.03 -1.74
C ARG A 56 14.11 11.10 -0.54
N PHE A 57 12.99 10.91 0.15
CA PHE A 57 12.91 10.03 1.32
C PHE A 57 13.22 8.58 0.93
N ASN A 58 12.56 8.07 -0.11
CA ASN A 58 12.73 6.68 -0.56
C ASN A 58 14.14 6.40 -1.10
N SER A 59 14.78 7.38 -1.75
CA SER A 59 16.18 7.24 -2.18
C SER A 59 17.14 7.14 -0.99
N HIS A 60 16.88 7.91 0.08
CA HIS A 60 17.67 7.83 1.31
C HIS A 60 17.48 6.46 2.00
N VAL A 61 16.24 5.99 2.09
CA VAL A 61 15.90 4.68 2.64
C VAL A 61 16.60 3.58 1.85
N TYR A 62 16.50 3.57 0.51
CA TYR A 62 17.20 2.60 -0.36
C TYR A 62 18.71 2.53 -0.08
N LEU A 63 19.39 3.68 -0.07
CA LEU A 63 20.84 3.73 0.20
C LEU A 63 21.22 3.37 1.64
N SER A 64 20.26 3.28 2.56
CA SER A 64 20.52 2.93 3.96
C SER A 64 20.58 1.42 4.19
N PHE A 65 20.03 0.60 3.28
CA PHE A 65 20.01 -0.86 3.42
C PHE A 65 20.58 -1.62 2.22
N GLU A 66 20.67 -0.99 1.04
CA GLU A 66 21.14 -1.67 -0.17
C GLU A 66 22.67 -1.86 -0.19
N GLY A 67 23.11 -3.09 -0.43
CA GLY A 67 24.52 -3.47 -0.52
C GLY A 67 25.12 -3.29 -1.92
N ASP A 68 24.32 -3.41 -2.98
CA ASP A 68 24.73 -3.19 -4.38
C ASP A 68 23.81 -2.18 -5.09
N ALA A 69 23.95 -0.91 -4.70
CA ALA A 69 23.13 0.16 -5.25
C ALA A 69 23.33 0.41 -6.76
N ALA A 70 24.43 -0.07 -7.33
CA ALA A 70 24.68 0.04 -8.77
C ALA A 70 23.95 -1.06 -9.54
N GLY A 71 24.01 -2.30 -9.05
CA GLY A 71 23.36 -3.45 -9.67
C GLY A 71 21.84 -3.46 -9.50
N SER A 72 21.31 -3.01 -8.36
CA SER A 72 19.87 -3.12 -8.05
C SER A 72 19.05 -1.86 -8.35
N ARG A 73 19.68 -0.77 -8.82
CA ARG A 73 19.00 0.53 -9.04
C ARG A 73 17.73 0.40 -9.87
N LYS A 74 17.81 -0.32 -10.99
CA LYS A 74 16.70 -0.45 -11.93
C LYS A 74 15.52 -1.16 -11.26
N ASP A 75 15.80 -2.27 -10.59
CA ASP A 75 14.77 -3.10 -9.96
C ASP A 75 14.07 -2.33 -8.82
N PHE A 76 14.82 -1.54 -8.05
CA PHE A 76 14.23 -0.65 -7.05
C PHE A 76 13.30 0.41 -7.68
N LEU A 77 13.73 1.05 -8.78
CA LEU A 77 12.90 2.05 -9.47
C LEU A 77 11.62 1.43 -10.04
N ASP A 78 11.72 0.25 -10.64
CA ASP A 78 10.57 -0.47 -11.17
C ASP A 78 9.61 -0.88 -10.05
N TYR A 79 10.13 -1.40 -8.94
CA TYR A 79 9.32 -1.75 -7.76
C TYR A 79 8.54 -0.53 -7.23
N MET A 80 9.24 0.58 -6.97
CA MET A 80 8.63 1.78 -6.39
C MET A 80 7.58 2.39 -7.32
N THR A 81 7.86 2.45 -8.63
CA THR A 81 6.94 3.04 -9.61
C THR A 81 5.72 2.15 -9.88
N ASN A 82 5.90 0.82 -9.91
CA ASN A 82 4.79 -0.12 -10.03
C ASN A 82 3.88 -0.10 -8.79
N MET A 83 4.47 -0.01 -7.60
CA MET A 83 3.72 0.13 -6.35
C MET A 83 2.88 1.42 -6.35
N TYR A 84 3.48 2.56 -6.74
CA TYR A 84 2.75 3.82 -6.86
C TYR A 84 1.63 3.77 -7.90
N ARG A 85 1.90 3.18 -9.07
CA ARG A 85 0.90 3.00 -10.14
C ARG A 85 -0.31 2.20 -9.65
N ARG A 86 -0.09 1.12 -8.90
CA ARG A 86 -1.17 0.31 -8.30
C ARG A 86 -2.03 1.14 -7.33
N MET A 87 -1.41 1.76 -6.33
CA MET A 87 -2.14 2.56 -5.35
C MET A 87 -2.89 3.74 -5.99
N LEU A 88 -2.29 4.39 -7.00
CA LEU A 88 -2.92 5.50 -7.68
C LEU A 88 -4.14 5.07 -8.50
N ASN A 89 -4.06 3.95 -9.21
CA ASN A 89 -5.21 3.38 -9.93
C ASN A 89 -6.36 3.06 -8.97
N GLU A 90 -6.07 2.37 -7.86
CA GLU A 90 -7.08 2.05 -6.84
C GLU A 90 -7.78 3.30 -6.29
N HIS A 91 -7.02 4.36 -5.98
CA HIS A 91 -7.60 5.62 -5.52
C HIS A 91 -8.37 6.39 -6.59
N LEU A 92 -7.97 6.31 -7.87
CA LEU A 92 -8.72 6.90 -8.96
C LEU A 92 -10.07 6.21 -9.14
N ASP A 93 -10.11 4.88 -9.11
CA ASP A 93 -11.34 4.10 -9.20
C ASP A 93 -12.28 4.41 -8.03
N ALA A 94 -11.74 4.43 -6.80
CA ALA A 94 -12.51 4.74 -5.60
C ALA A 94 -13.10 6.16 -5.63
N LEU A 95 -12.29 7.17 -5.97
CA LEU A 95 -12.76 8.56 -6.07
C LEU A 95 -13.71 8.78 -7.24
N GLY A 96 -13.49 8.09 -8.37
CA GLY A 96 -14.38 8.09 -9.52
C GLY A 96 -15.76 7.58 -9.13
N ALA A 97 -15.82 6.41 -8.48
CA ALA A 97 -17.05 5.82 -7.98
C ALA A 97 -17.75 6.73 -6.95
N GLU A 98 -17.02 7.25 -5.96
CA GLU A 98 -17.56 8.16 -4.94
C GLU A 98 -18.21 9.41 -5.55
N ARG A 99 -17.60 9.95 -6.62
CA ARG A 99 -18.02 11.20 -7.26
C ARG A 99 -18.92 11.01 -8.47
N GLY A 100 -19.23 9.76 -8.85
CA GLY A 100 -19.97 9.46 -10.08
C GLY A 100 -19.24 9.89 -11.36
N VAL A 101 -17.90 9.91 -11.34
CA VAL A 101 -17.04 10.29 -12.47
C VAL A 101 -16.48 9.03 -13.12
N ASN A 102 -16.67 8.88 -14.43
CA ASN A 102 -16.02 7.82 -15.21
C ASN A 102 -14.53 8.13 -15.37
N VAL A 103 -13.66 7.30 -14.79
CA VAL A 103 -12.19 7.43 -14.84
C VAL A 103 -11.53 6.48 -15.84
N GLY A 104 -12.32 5.71 -16.61
CA GLY A 104 -11.85 4.66 -17.52
C GLY A 104 -11.68 3.31 -16.82
N GLU A 105 -11.34 2.28 -17.60
CA GLU A 105 -10.92 0.99 -17.03
C GLU A 105 -9.49 1.09 -16.50
N SER A 106 -9.29 0.63 -15.26
CA SER A 106 -7.95 0.44 -14.70
C SER A 106 -7.17 -0.56 -15.53
N GLU A 107 -5.94 -0.22 -15.90
CA GLU A 107 -5.03 -1.14 -16.61
C GLU A 107 -4.69 -2.40 -15.78
N LEU A 108 -4.96 -2.35 -14.47
CA LEU A 108 -4.78 -3.43 -13.51
C LEU A 108 -6.07 -4.21 -13.23
N ALA A 109 -7.18 -3.91 -13.93
CA ALA A 109 -8.48 -4.54 -13.70
C ALA A 109 -8.39 -6.08 -13.75
N ALA A 110 -7.66 -6.63 -14.73
CA ALA A 110 -7.44 -8.07 -14.85
C ALA A 110 -6.62 -8.67 -13.68
N GLU A 111 -5.61 -7.94 -13.18
CA GLU A 111 -4.81 -8.36 -12.03
C GLU A 111 -5.65 -8.33 -10.73
N TYR A 112 -6.47 -7.30 -10.55
CA TYR A 112 -7.38 -7.20 -9.41
C TYR A 112 -8.49 -8.25 -9.46
N GLU A 113 -9.04 -8.55 -10.63
CA GLU A 113 -9.99 -9.66 -10.81
C GLU A 113 -9.35 -11.01 -10.50
N ALA A 114 -8.15 -11.28 -11.01
CA ALA A 114 -7.44 -12.51 -10.71
C ALA A 114 -7.17 -12.66 -9.20
N PHE A 115 -6.74 -11.58 -8.52
CA PHE A 115 -6.55 -11.58 -7.06
C PHE A 115 -7.87 -11.83 -6.31
N ARG A 116 -8.98 -11.20 -6.72
CA ARG A 116 -10.31 -11.41 -6.13
C ARG A 116 -10.84 -12.83 -6.34
N THR A 117 -10.67 -13.40 -7.53
CA THR A 117 -11.08 -14.79 -7.83
C THR A 117 -10.25 -15.80 -7.03
N GLN A 118 -8.94 -15.56 -6.89
CA GLN A 118 -8.06 -16.44 -6.12
C GLN A 118 -8.35 -16.34 -4.60
N ALA A 119 -8.67 -15.16 -4.09
CA ALA A 119 -9.13 -14.97 -2.71
C ALA A 119 -10.54 -15.52 -2.47
N GLY A 120 -11.43 -15.46 -3.46
CA GLY A 120 -12.80 -16.01 -3.39
C GLY A 120 -12.82 -17.54 -3.39
N ASN A 121 -11.98 -18.17 -4.20
CA ASN A 121 -11.88 -19.64 -4.26
C ASN A 121 -11.28 -20.25 -2.99
N ALA A 122 -10.39 -19.52 -2.29
CA ALA A 122 -9.85 -19.96 -1.00
C ALA A 122 -10.89 -19.97 0.14
N GLY A 123 -12.05 -19.33 -0.04
CA GLY A 123 -13.14 -19.30 0.94
C GLY A 123 -14.19 -20.41 0.78
N GLU A 124 -14.20 -21.14 -0.34
CA GLU A 124 -15.18 -22.21 -0.61
C GLU A 124 -14.66 -23.63 -0.37
N GLU A 125 -13.33 -23.84 -0.26
CA GLU A 125 -12.75 -25.18 -0.06
C GLU A 125 -12.70 -25.66 1.41
N ASP A 126 -13.07 -24.83 2.40
CA ASP A 126 -13.06 -25.19 3.83
C ASP A 126 -14.47 -25.32 4.44
N LYS A 127 -15.35 -26.08 3.77
CA LYS A 127 -16.51 -26.69 4.43
C LYS A 127 -16.35 -28.20 4.44
N PRO A 128 -15.88 -28.82 5.54
CA PRO A 128 -15.97 -30.27 5.68
C PRO A 128 -17.45 -30.68 5.73
N ALA A 129 -17.78 -31.70 4.93
CA ALA A 129 -19.07 -32.38 4.89
C ALA A 129 -19.38 -33.15 6.18
#